data_AF-A0AAW7ZFE9-F1
#
_entry.id   AF-A0AAW7ZFE9-F1
#
_cell.length_a   1.000
_cell.length_b   1.000
_cell.length_c   1.000
_cell.angle_alpha   90.00
_cell.angle_beta   90.00
_cell.angle_gamma   90.00
#
_symmetry.space_group_name_H-M   'P 1'
#
loop_
_entity.id
_entity.type
_entity.pdbx_description
1 polymer ?
#
loop_
_entity_poly.entity_id
_entity_poly.type
_entity_poly.pdbx_seq_one_letter_code
_entity_poly.pdbx_strand_id
1 'polypeptide(L)'
;MPNIIPLPHIFLILTAAFLAAGITWFFNSLVINKLGDRGISFVTPAIEEIAKTGVAIGLGAAIVWTHLAFGLVEAVVEIRRRGIRGLSAGWAALAGHSLFGLIASWVYMRRGFLWAVLITYLIHAAWNWGIIYYSNRNRSRLD
;
A
#
# COMPACT_ATOMS: atom_id res chain seq x y z
N MET A 1 -14.48 27.34 -6.60
CA MET A 1 -13.12 27.66 -6.13
C MET A 1 -12.38 26.33 -5.97
N PRO A 2 -11.15 26.16 -6.46
CA PRO A 2 -10.43 24.92 -6.23
C PRO A 2 -10.26 24.72 -4.73
N ASN A 3 -10.71 23.58 -4.19
CA ASN A 3 -10.51 23.19 -2.80
C ASN A 3 -9.01 22.91 -2.61
N ILE A 4 -8.24 23.95 -2.32
CA ILE A 4 -6.83 23.80 -1.96
C ILE A 4 -6.79 23.12 -0.60
N ILE A 5 -6.17 21.93 -0.55
CA ILE A 5 -5.92 21.23 0.71
C ILE A 5 -5.05 22.15 1.59
N PRO A 6 -5.50 22.55 2.79
CA PRO A 6 -4.72 23.47 3.61
C PRO A 6 -3.35 22.85 3.95
N LEU A 7 -2.29 23.66 3.96
CA LEU A 7 -0.91 23.25 4.28
C LEU A 7 -0.77 22.30 5.49
N PRO A 8 -1.45 22.50 6.65
CA PRO A 8 -1.35 21.56 7.76
C PRO A 8 -1.81 20.13 7.41
N HIS A 9 -2.77 19.98 6.50
CA HIS A 9 -3.21 18.66 6.07
C HIS A 9 -2.17 17.96 5.18
N ILE A 10 -1.44 18.70 4.35
CA ILE A 10 -0.35 18.14 3.52
C ILE A 10 0.75 17.59 4.43
N PHE A 11 1.12 18.32 5.48
CA PHE A 11 2.12 17.85 6.45
C PHE A 11 1.67 16.54 7.12
N LEU A 12 0.43 16.49 7.63
CA LEU A 12 -0.12 15.28 8.25
C LEU A 12 -0.18 14.09 7.28
N ILE A 13 -0.56 14.32 6.01
CA ILE A 13 -0.60 13.28 4.97
C ILE A 13 0.80 12.70 4.76
N LEU A 14 1.81 13.55 4.57
CA LEU A 14 3.18 13.11 4.34
C LEU A 14 3.75 12.41 5.57
N THR A 15 3.56 12.95 6.77
CA THR A 15 3.97 12.30 8.02
C THR A 15 3.33 10.93 8.15
N ALA A 16 2.02 10.81 7.90
CA ALA A 16 1.32 9.53 7.97
C ALA A 16 1.85 8.53 6.94
N ALA A 17 2.09 8.96 5.71
CA ALA A 17 2.60 8.11 4.63
C ALA A 17 4.02 7.59 4.92
N PHE A 18 4.92 8.46 5.39
CA PHE A 18 6.30 8.05 5.71
C PHE A 18 6.36 7.16 6.96
N LEU A 19 5.55 7.43 7.99
CA LEU A 19 5.46 6.55 9.15
C LEU A 19 4.91 5.18 8.76
N ALA A 20 3.82 5.13 7.98
CA ALA A 20 3.29 3.89 7.46
C ALA A 20 4.34 3.14 6.64
N ALA A 21 5.04 3.81 5.72
CA ALA A 21 6.10 3.21 4.91
C ALA A 21 7.27 2.67 5.77
N GLY A 22 7.64 3.37 6.84
CA GLY A 22 8.66 2.90 7.78
C GLY A 22 8.24 1.64 8.53
N ILE A 23 7.00 1.62 9.03
CA ILE A 23 6.41 0.46 9.71
C ILE A 23 6.38 -0.74 8.76
N THR A 24 5.86 -0.55 7.54
CA THR A 24 5.71 -1.63 6.57
C THR A 24 7.05 -2.13 6.09
N TRP A 25 8.04 -1.27 5.82
CA TRP A 25 9.40 -1.70 5.49
C TRP A 25 9.93 -2.64 6.58
N PHE A 26 9.91 -2.19 7.83
CA PHE A 26 10.47 -2.96 8.95
C PHE A 26 9.82 -4.35 9.06
N PHE A 27 8.50 -4.41 9.15
CA PHE A 27 7.80 -5.69 9.34
C PHE A 27 7.78 -6.55 8.08
N ASN A 28 7.62 -5.97 6.88
CA ASN A 28 7.64 -6.73 5.63
C ASN A 28 9.00 -7.40 5.41
N SER A 29 10.10 -6.76 5.83
CA SER A 29 11.43 -7.38 5.77
C SER A 29 11.51 -8.66 6.61
N LEU A 30 10.90 -8.65 7.81
CA LEU A 30 10.82 -9.85 8.66
C LEU A 30 9.93 -10.93 8.04
N VAL A 31 8.82 -10.53 7.43
CA VAL A 31 7.86 -11.43 6.76
C VAL A 31 8.50 -12.10 5.55
N ILE A 32 9.14 -11.34 4.66
CA ILE A 32 9.76 -11.85 3.43
C ILE A 32 10.84 -12.88 3.78
N ASN A 33 11.68 -12.60 4.78
CA ASN A 33 12.74 -13.50 5.20
C ASN A 33 12.23 -14.84 5.77
N LYS A 34 11.00 -14.88 6.31
CA LYS A 34 10.43 -16.09 6.93
C LYS A 34 9.44 -16.84 6.05
N LEU A 35 8.65 -16.13 5.27
CA LEU A 35 7.47 -16.68 4.58
C LEU A 35 7.54 -16.54 3.05
N GLY A 36 8.52 -15.81 2.51
CA GLY A 36 8.71 -15.60 1.07
C GLY A 36 7.43 -15.13 0.37
N ASP A 37 7.12 -15.76 -0.77
CA ASP A 37 5.96 -15.46 -1.62
C ASP A 37 4.61 -15.52 -0.89
N ARG A 38 4.44 -16.46 0.07
CA ARG A 38 3.21 -16.52 0.89
C ARG A 38 3.09 -15.31 1.81
N GLY A 39 4.21 -14.88 2.38
CA GLY A 39 4.28 -13.67 3.18
C GLY A 39 3.88 -12.43 2.39
N ILE A 40 4.46 -12.27 1.19
CA ILE A 40 4.15 -11.17 0.26
C ILE A 40 2.67 -11.20 -0.16
N SER A 41 2.10 -12.40 -0.33
CA SER A 41 0.72 -12.54 -0.79
C SER A 41 -0.32 -12.22 0.30
N PHE A 42 -0.06 -12.60 1.56
CA PHE A 42 -1.11 -12.60 2.59
C PHE A 42 -0.78 -11.84 3.87
N VAL A 43 0.49 -11.65 4.22
CA VAL A 43 0.88 -11.02 5.49
C VAL A 43 1.30 -9.57 5.28
N THR A 44 2.11 -9.27 4.27
CA THR A 44 2.49 -7.88 3.97
C THR A 44 1.27 -6.99 3.67
N PRO A 45 0.24 -7.44 2.92
CA PRO A 45 -0.94 -6.60 2.69
C PRO A 45 -1.67 -6.24 3.98
N ALA A 46 -1.78 -7.18 4.93
CA ALA A 46 -2.45 -6.92 6.21
C ALA A 46 -1.71 -5.81 7.00
N ILE A 47 -0.38 -5.92 7.08
CA ILE A 47 0.47 -4.96 7.77
C ILE A 47 0.35 -3.58 7.12
N GLU A 48 0.38 -3.53 5.79
CA GLU A 48 0.26 -2.31 5.02
C GLU A 48 -1.09 -1.61 5.20
N GLU A 49 -2.20 -2.34 5.09
CA GLU A 49 -3.54 -1.75 5.27
C GLU A 49 -3.77 -1.26 6.70
N ILE A 50 -3.30 -2.01 7.72
CA ILE A 50 -3.33 -1.59 9.12
C ILE A 50 -2.50 -0.32 9.32
N ALA A 51 -1.25 -0.30 8.83
CA ALA A 51 -0.35 0.83 9.02
C ALA A 51 -0.87 2.10 8.33
N LYS A 52 -1.23 2.02 7.04
CA LYS A 52 -1.70 3.18 6.27
C LYS A 52 -2.99 3.75 6.85
N THR A 53 -3.99 2.90 7.07
CA THR A 53 -5.29 3.34 7.59
C THR A 53 -5.19 3.80 9.03
N GLY A 54 -4.50 3.02 9.87
CA GLY A 54 -4.36 3.30 11.30
C GLY A 54 -3.59 4.58 11.58
N VAL A 55 -2.44 4.77 10.93
CA VAL A 55 -1.64 6.00 11.10
C VAL A 55 -2.37 7.21 10.54
N ALA A 56 -3.05 7.08 9.39
CA ALA A 56 -3.84 8.18 8.85
C ALA A 56 -4.92 8.66 9.84
N ILE A 57 -5.70 7.72 10.40
CA ILE A 57 -6.73 8.04 11.39
C ILE A 57 -6.12 8.63 12.66
N GLY A 58 -5.06 8.01 13.19
CA GLY A 58 -4.42 8.44 14.44
C GLY A 58 -3.85 9.86 14.37
N LEU A 59 -3.40 10.30 13.20
CA LEU A 59 -2.88 11.65 12.97
C LEU A 59 -3.93 12.63 12.42
N GLY A 60 -5.17 12.19 12.19
CA GLY A 60 -6.19 13.01 11.54
C GLY A 60 -5.87 13.34 10.07
N ALA A 61 -5.03 12.54 9.41
CA ALA A 61 -4.70 12.67 8.00
C ALA A 61 -5.78 12.03 7.11
N ALA A 62 -5.90 12.51 5.87
CA ALA A 62 -6.85 11.97 4.91
C ALA A 62 -6.40 10.59 4.38
N ILE A 63 -7.18 9.55 4.67
CA ILE A 63 -6.88 8.15 4.31
C ILE A 63 -6.49 7.98 2.84
N VAL A 64 -7.27 8.56 1.91
CA VAL A 64 -7.02 8.47 0.46
C VAL A 64 -5.64 9.01 0.10
N TRP A 65 -5.30 10.20 0.59
CA TRP A 65 -4.04 10.86 0.27
C TRP A 65 -2.85 10.19 0.95
N THR A 66 -3.01 9.66 2.16
CA THR A 66 -1.97 8.84 2.82
C THR A 66 -1.65 7.59 2.01
N HIS A 67 -2.67 6.90 1.48
CA HIS A 67 -2.48 5.72 0.63
C HIS A 67 -1.81 6.04 -0.70
N LEU A 68 -2.22 7.14 -1.36
CA LEU A 68 -1.60 7.60 -2.59
C LEU A 68 -0.12 7.94 -2.37
N ALA A 69 0.19 8.70 -1.31
CA ALA A 69 1.56 9.07 -0.96
C ALA A 69 2.41 7.84 -0.59
N PHE A 70 1.85 6.86 0.12
CA PHE A 70 2.50 5.58 0.37
C PHE A 70 2.81 4.85 -0.94
N GLY A 71 1.85 4.77 -1.87
CA GLY A 71 2.07 4.14 -3.18
C GLY A 71 3.09 4.87 -4.03
N LEU A 72 3.22 6.19 -3.87
CA LEU A 72 4.30 6.96 -4.51
C LEU A 72 5.66 6.60 -3.92
N VAL A 73 5.76 6.41 -2.60
CA VAL A 73 7.00 5.93 -1.95
C VAL A 73 7.40 4.58 -2.52
N GLU A 74 6.47 3.63 -2.62
CA GLU A 74 6.75 2.32 -3.22
C GLU A 74 7.15 2.42 -4.68
N ALA A 75 6.44 3.24 -5.47
CA ALA A 75 6.78 3.45 -6.87
C ALA A 75 8.22 3.97 -7.04
N VAL A 76 8.62 4.93 -6.22
CA VAL A 76 10.01 5.45 -6.20
C VAL A 76 10.98 4.34 -5.81
N VAL A 77 10.67 3.53 -4.80
CA VAL A 77 11.53 2.40 -4.38
C VAL A 77 11.69 1.38 -5.51
N GLU A 78 10.62 1.02 -6.20
CA GLU A 78 10.65 0.07 -7.33
C GLU A 78 11.50 0.59 -8.49
N ILE A 79 11.32 1.85 -8.87
CA ILE A 79 12.11 2.49 -9.92
C ILE A 79 13.58 2.58 -9.51
N ARG A 80 13.88 2.92 -8.25
CA ARG A 80 15.28 2.97 -7.75
C ARG A 80 15.93 1.59 -7.74
N ARG A 81 15.19 0.52 -7.45
CA ARG A 81 15.70 -0.86 -7.40
C ARG A 81 15.89 -1.48 -8.78
N ARG A 82 15.00 -1.19 -9.73
CA ARG A 82 14.90 -1.90 -11.02
C ARG A 82 15.09 -1.02 -12.25
N GLY A 83 15.35 0.28 -12.07
CA GLY A 83 15.47 1.26 -13.15
C GLY A 83 14.20 1.30 -14.01
N ILE A 84 14.37 1.37 -15.33
CA ILE A 84 13.26 1.41 -16.29
C ILE A 84 12.33 0.18 -16.20
N ARG A 85 12.86 -0.98 -15.78
CA ARG A 85 12.06 -2.20 -15.57
C ARG A 85 11.12 -2.09 -14.35
N GLY A 86 11.38 -1.15 -13.45
CA GLY A 86 10.54 -0.86 -12.29
C GLY A 86 9.37 0.07 -12.58
N LEU A 87 9.29 0.70 -13.76
CA LEU A 87 8.23 1.67 -14.06
C LEU A 87 6.84 1.05 -14.02
N SER A 88 6.65 -0.13 -14.63
CA SER A 88 5.36 -0.81 -14.65
C SER A 88 4.92 -1.22 -13.24
N ALA A 89 5.83 -1.78 -12.46
CA ALA A 89 5.58 -2.14 -11.06
C ALA A 89 5.28 -0.89 -10.21
N GLY A 90 6.00 0.21 -10.42
CA GLY A 90 5.77 1.46 -9.69
C GLY A 90 4.42 2.10 -10.03
N TRP A 91 4.02 2.11 -11.31
CA TRP A 91 2.69 2.57 -11.69
C TRP A 91 1.58 1.67 -11.14
N ALA A 92 1.78 0.35 -11.15
CA ALA A 92 0.85 -0.60 -10.56
C ALA A 92 0.70 -0.37 -9.04
N ALA A 93 1.81 -0.13 -8.33
CA ALA A 93 1.80 0.20 -6.90
C ALA A 93 1.03 1.50 -6.63
N LEU A 94 1.36 2.58 -7.33
CA LEU A 94 0.69 3.87 -7.15
C LEU A 94 -0.82 3.77 -7.44
N ALA A 95 -1.21 3.11 -8.53
CA ALA A 95 -2.62 2.92 -8.89
C ALA A 95 -3.35 2.02 -7.89
N GLY A 96 -2.76 0.87 -7.53
CA GLY A 96 -3.32 -0.10 -6.59
C GLY A 96 -3.56 0.53 -5.22
N HIS A 97 -2.54 1.18 -4.65
CA HIS A 97 -2.70 1.84 -3.35
C HIS A 97 -3.66 3.02 -3.39
N SER A 98 -3.72 3.78 -4.49
CA SER A 98 -4.73 4.84 -4.64
C SER A 98 -6.15 4.25 -4.61
N LEU A 99 -6.39 3.14 -5.30
CA LEU A 99 -7.66 2.42 -5.28
C LEU A 99 -7.97 1.89 -3.87
N PHE A 100 -7.00 1.27 -3.20
CA PHE A 100 -7.18 0.78 -1.83
C PHE A 100 -7.50 1.93 -0.87
N GLY A 101 -6.87 3.10 -1.03
CA GLY A 101 -7.17 4.30 -0.24
C GLY A 101 -8.61 4.81 -0.43
N LEU A 102 -9.12 4.79 -1.66
CA LEU A 102 -10.52 5.13 -1.96
C LEU A 102 -11.48 4.16 -1.27
N ILE A 103 -11.21 2.85 -1.36
CA ILE A 103 -12.03 1.81 -0.74
C ILE A 103 -11.96 1.92 0.79
N ALA A 104 -10.76 2.03 1.38
CA ALA A 104 -10.56 2.18 2.81
C ALA A 104 -11.33 3.38 3.35
N SER A 105 -11.22 4.54 2.69
CA SER A 105 -11.94 5.76 3.07
C SER A 105 -13.46 5.55 3.00
N TRP A 106 -13.97 5.00 1.89
CA TRP A 106 -15.40 4.77 1.69
C TRP A 106 -16.01 3.81 2.73
N VAL A 107 -15.29 2.72 3.04
CA VAL A 107 -15.70 1.74 4.06
C VAL A 107 -15.58 2.34 5.46
N TYR A 108 -14.48 3.04 5.76
CA TYR A 108 -14.24 3.66 7.07
C TYR A 108 -15.38 4.60 7.45
N MET A 109 -15.80 5.46 6.53
CA MET A 109 -16.91 6.40 6.75
C MET A 109 -18.26 5.72 7.03
N ARG A 110 -18.43 4.43 6.70
CA ARG A 110 -19.71 3.69 6.83
C ARG A 110 -19.71 2.65 7.93
N ARG A 111 -18.55 2.02 8.16
CA ARG A 111 -18.42 0.81 8.97
C ARG A 111 -17.27 0.90 9.97
N GLY A 112 -16.42 1.93 9.89
CA GLY A 112 -15.29 2.13 10.79
C GLY A 112 -14.02 1.37 10.41
N PHE A 113 -13.01 1.48 11.27
CA PHE A 113 -11.63 1.04 11.02
C PHE A 113 -11.50 -0.45 10.69
N LEU A 114 -12.10 -1.33 11.50
CA LEU A 114 -11.96 -2.77 11.36
C LEU A 114 -12.40 -3.26 9.97
N TRP A 115 -13.56 -2.77 9.50
CA TRP A 115 -14.11 -3.14 8.20
C TRP A 115 -13.32 -2.52 7.04
N ALA A 116 -12.80 -1.30 7.22
CA ALA A 116 -11.95 -0.67 6.21
C ALA A 116 -10.70 -1.50 5.96
N VAL A 117 -9.98 -1.85 7.02
CA VAL A 117 -8.78 -2.70 6.94
C VAL A 117 -9.12 -4.08 6.40
N LEU A 118 -10.18 -4.74 6.89
CA LEU A 118 -10.52 -6.10 6.46
C LEU A 118 -10.82 -6.15 4.95
N ILE A 119 -11.63 -5.24 4.43
CA ILE A 119 -12.02 -5.24 3.01
C ILE A 119 -10.82 -4.90 2.13
N THR A 120 -10.06 -3.86 2.45
CA THR A 120 -8.89 -3.52 1.62
C THR A 120 -7.81 -4.58 1.72
N TYR A 121 -7.63 -5.20 2.87
CA TYR A 121 -6.73 -6.34 3.05
C TYR A 121 -7.08 -7.47 2.08
N LEU A 122 -8.33 -7.91 2.04
CA LEU A 122 -8.74 -9.04 1.18
C LEU A 122 -8.49 -8.73 -0.30
N ILE A 123 -8.80 -7.51 -0.74
CA ILE A 123 -8.58 -7.07 -2.12
C ILE A 123 -7.07 -6.99 -2.43
N HIS A 124 -6.29 -6.43 -1.52
CA HIS A 124 -4.84 -6.27 -1.68
C HIS A 124 -4.13 -7.63 -1.65
N ALA A 125 -4.51 -8.53 -0.76
CA ALA A 125 -4.00 -9.90 -0.73
C ALA A 125 -4.33 -10.66 -2.02
N ALA A 126 -5.55 -10.51 -2.55
CA ALA A 126 -5.91 -11.10 -3.83
C ALA A 126 -5.06 -10.54 -4.99
N TRP A 127 -4.79 -9.23 -4.99
CA TRP A 127 -3.91 -8.59 -5.97
C TRP A 127 -2.47 -9.12 -5.91
N ASN A 128 -1.87 -9.15 -4.72
CA ASN A 128 -0.49 -9.65 -4.54
C ASN A 128 -0.39 -11.13 -4.90
N TRP A 129 -1.36 -11.94 -4.47
CA TRP A 129 -1.42 -13.34 -4.86
C TRP A 129 -1.47 -13.50 -6.38
N GLY A 130 -2.28 -12.70 -7.08
CA GLY A 130 -2.34 -12.69 -8.54
C GLY A 130 -0.99 -12.36 -9.17
N ILE A 131 -0.32 -11.28 -8.72
CA ILE A 131 1.01 -10.89 -9.20
C ILE A 131 2.01 -12.03 -9.02
N ILE A 132 2.08 -12.61 -7.82
CA ILE A 132 3.01 -13.69 -7.51
C ILE A 132 2.72 -14.93 -8.36
N TYR A 133 1.44 -15.30 -8.51
CA TYR A 133 1.03 -16.42 -9.34
C TYR A 133 1.47 -16.26 -10.80
N TYR A 134 1.21 -15.09 -11.41
CA TYR A 134 1.63 -14.82 -12.78
C TYR A 134 3.15 -14.70 -12.92
N SER A 135 3.84 -14.12 -11.93
CA SER A 135 5.31 -14.03 -11.91
C SER A 135 5.96 -15.41 -11.88
N ASN A 136 5.45 -16.32 -11.04
CA ASN A 136 5.98 -17.68 -10.91
C ASN A 136 5.69 -18.51 -12.17
N ARG A 137 4.50 -18.35 -12.76
CA ARG A 137 4.14 -19.00 -14.04
C ARG A 137 5.00 -18.53 -15.21
N ASN A 138 5.40 -17.26 -15.22
CA ASN A 138 6.27 -16.74 -16.28
C ASN A 138 7.71 -17.23 -16.10
N ARG A 139 8.21 -17.35 -14.87
CA ARG A 139 9.53 -17.95 -14.59
C ARG A 139 9.61 -19.40 -15.09
N SER A 140 8.62 -20.22 -14.76
CA SER A 140 8.59 -21.64 -15.17
C SER A 140 8.44 -21.89 -16.68
N ARG A 141 8.22 -20.86 -17.51
CA ARG A 141 8.16 -20.97 -18.98
C ARG A 141 9.51 -20.68 -19.65
N LEU A 142 10.46 -20.11 -18.89
CA LEU A 142 11.78 -19.73 -19.38
C LEU A 142 12.86 -20.76 -19.00
N ASP A 143 12.50 -21.71 -18.12
CA ASP A 143 13.29 -22.88 -17.72
C ASP A 143 12.93 -24.09 -18.61
#